data_AF-A0A6L9IKX6-F1
#
_entry.id   AF-A0A6L9IKX6-F1
#
_cell.length_a   1.000
_cell.length_b   1.000
_cell.length_c   1.000
_cell.angle_alpha   90.00
_cell.angle_beta   90.00
_cell.angle_gamma   90.00
#
_symmetry.space_group_name_H-M   'P 1'
#
loop_
_entity.id
_entity.type
_entity.pdbx_description
1 polymer ?
#
loop_
_entity_poly.entity_id
_entity_poly.type
_entity_poly.pdbx_seq_one_letter_code
_entity_poly.pdbx_strand_id
1 'polypeptide(L)'
;MQPELDKLRLLQLMRAEHAFLVRTLDMLTPEQMTTPFAGAWSAKDMLAHLTYWMELILKWLDQAGHGEKPDVPENGFDDAATDRLNNARAAADKDRPLAEIRADFDRTYQQMIEMVEALSEAALFAHDWDGMFSMPPGPLIAENTYEHFYEHIVPLRQWIAEQRRA
;
A
#
# COMPACT_ATOMS: atom_id res chain seq x y z
N MET A 1 15.43 21.31 -5.11
CA MET A 1 15.88 19.92 -5.35
C MET A 1 15.26 19.10 -4.24
N GLN A 2 14.30 18.23 -4.54
CA GLN A 2 13.85 17.28 -3.54
C GLN A 2 15.07 16.42 -3.17
N PRO A 3 15.27 16.07 -1.89
CA PRO A 3 16.35 15.15 -1.54
C PRO A 3 16.14 13.86 -2.33
N GLU A 4 17.20 13.35 -2.95
CA GLU A 4 17.20 12.07 -3.65
C GLU A 4 16.75 10.99 -2.66
N LEU A 5 15.79 10.15 -3.07
CA LEU A 5 15.25 9.08 -2.23
C LEU A 5 16.35 8.02 -2.03
N ASP A 6 16.82 7.87 -0.79
CA ASP A 6 17.72 6.79 -0.37
C ASP A 6 17.00 5.76 0.50
N LYS A 7 17.65 4.62 0.81
CA LYS A 7 17.02 3.55 1.61
C LYS A 7 16.59 4.02 2.99
N LEU A 8 17.42 4.85 3.64
CA LEU A 8 17.12 5.37 4.97
C LEU A 8 15.87 6.25 4.92
N ARG A 9 15.77 7.11 3.93
CA ARG A 9 14.65 8.01 3.72
C ARG A 9 13.38 7.25 3.38
N LEU A 10 13.46 6.23 2.52
CA LEU A 10 12.35 5.34 2.19
C LEU A 10 11.78 4.67 3.46
N LEU A 11 12.63 4.03 4.27
CA LEU A 11 12.21 3.40 5.52
C LEU A 11 11.61 4.40 6.51
N GLN A 12 12.18 5.59 6.63
CA GLN A 12 11.64 6.65 7.50
C GLN A 12 10.24 7.08 7.05
N LEU A 13 10.03 7.30 5.75
CA LEU A 13 8.75 7.71 5.18
C LEU A 13 7.70 6.60 5.35
N MET A 14 8.04 5.36 5.01
CA MET A 14 7.19 4.19 5.24
C MET A 14 6.71 4.13 6.69
N ARG A 15 7.63 4.23 7.66
CA ARG A 15 7.32 4.15 9.09
C ARG A 15 6.48 5.33 9.58
N ALA A 16 6.81 6.54 9.13
CA ALA A 16 6.10 7.74 9.53
C ALA A 16 4.64 7.75 9.04
N GLU A 17 4.42 7.47 7.76
CA GLU A 17 3.08 7.48 7.16
C GLU A 17 2.24 6.29 7.62
N HIS A 18 2.82 5.11 7.80
CA HIS A 18 2.12 3.99 8.44
C HIS A 18 1.67 4.34 9.86
N ALA A 19 2.55 4.91 10.68
CA ALA A 19 2.19 5.31 12.03
C ALA A 19 1.10 6.40 12.04
N PHE A 20 1.09 7.30 11.04
CA PHE A 20 0.05 8.31 10.88
C PHE A 20 -1.30 7.73 10.45
N LEU A 21 -1.28 6.76 9.53
CA LEU A 21 -2.43 5.98 9.12
C LEU A 21 -3.05 5.23 10.30
N VAL A 22 -2.25 4.45 11.02
CA VAL A 22 -2.68 3.71 12.22
C VAL A 22 -3.33 4.63 13.25
N ARG A 23 -2.68 5.75 13.61
CA ARG A 23 -3.25 6.71 14.56
C ARG A 23 -4.57 7.32 14.09
N THR A 24 -4.75 7.47 12.78
CA THR A 24 -5.99 8.01 12.20
C THR A 24 -7.11 6.98 12.25
N LEU A 25 -6.80 5.71 11.94
CA LEU A 25 -7.74 4.60 12.04
C LEU A 25 -8.18 4.33 13.48
N ASP A 26 -7.28 4.47 14.44
CA ASP A 26 -7.57 4.30 15.87
C ASP A 26 -8.51 5.39 16.43
N MET A 27 -8.83 6.43 15.65
CA MET A 27 -9.87 7.40 16.00
C MET A 27 -11.30 6.94 15.69
N LEU A 28 -11.45 5.82 14.98
CA LEU A 28 -12.72 5.30 14.48
C LEU A 28 -13.25 4.18 15.38
N THR A 29 -14.57 4.13 15.57
CA THR A 29 -15.22 2.94 16.15
C THR A 29 -15.24 1.78 15.15
N PRO A 30 -15.45 0.53 15.60
CA PRO A 30 -15.62 -0.60 14.68
C PRO A 30 -16.71 -0.38 13.63
N GLU A 31 -17.82 0.26 14.00
CA GLU A 31 -18.92 0.59 13.09
C GLU A 31 -18.46 1.61 12.03
N GLN A 32 -17.77 2.66 12.47
CA GLN A 32 -17.20 3.68 11.58
C GLN A 32 -16.16 3.10 10.62
N MET A 33 -15.33 2.15 11.06
CA MET A 33 -14.37 1.45 10.21
C MET A 33 -15.03 0.71 9.04
N THR A 34 -16.29 0.31 9.18
CA THR A 34 -17.08 -0.38 8.16
C THR A 34 -18.09 0.52 7.44
N THR A 35 -18.13 1.82 7.79
CA THR A 35 -19.04 2.78 7.18
C THR A 35 -18.40 3.43 5.95
N PRO A 36 -19.08 3.50 4.80
CA PRO A 36 -18.56 4.21 3.62
C PRO A 36 -18.33 5.69 3.89
N PHE A 37 -17.16 6.22 3.50
CA PHE A 37 -16.78 7.62 3.76
C PHE A 37 -16.46 8.46 2.52
N ALA A 38 -16.22 7.83 1.35
CA ALA A 38 -15.92 8.49 0.09
C ALA A 38 -16.68 7.84 -1.07
N GLY A 39 -18.01 7.96 -1.05
CA GLY A 39 -18.90 7.42 -2.09
C GLY A 39 -19.25 5.94 -1.91
N ALA A 40 -18.26 5.04 -1.84
CA ALA A 40 -18.51 3.59 -1.76
C ALA A 40 -17.60 2.80 -0.81
N TRP A 41 -16.38 3.25 -0.52
CA TRP A 41 -15.43 2.50 0.30
C TRP A 41 -15.49 2.89 1.78
N SER A 42 -15.42 1.89 2.65
CA SER A 42 -15.16 2.03 4.08
C SER A 42 -13.65 2.02 4.39
N ALA A 43 -13.26 2.36 5.62
CA ALA A 43 -11.86 2.26 6.04
C ALA A 43 -11.35 0.81 6.03
N LYS A 44 -12.24 -0.17 6.23
CA LYS A 44 -11.94 -1.60 6.02
C LYS A 44 -11.58 -1.89 4.57
N ASP A 45 -12.38 -1.40 3.63
CA ASP A 45 -12.14 -1.63 2.19
C ASP A 45 -10.85 -0.95 1.73
N MET A 46 -10.56 0.24 2.25
CA MET A 46 -9.30 0.94 2.06
C MET A 46 -8.09 0.12 2.56
N LEU A 47 -8.17 -0.47 3.76
CA LEU A 47 -7.09 -1.33 4.28
C LEU A 47 -6.88 -2.59 3.42
N ALA A 48 -7.98 -3.23 3.00
CA ALA A 48 -7.96 -4.36 2.09
C ALA A 48 -7.27 -4.01 0.75
N HIS A 49 -7.61 -2.86 0.18
CA HIS A 49 -7.01 -2.32 -1.04
C HIS A 49 -5.51 -2.08 -0.88
N LEU A 50 -5.09 -1.36 0.16
CA LEU A 50 -3.67 -1.10 0.44
C LEU A 50 -2.89 -2.41 0.62
N THR A 51 -3.48 -3.38 1.33
CA THR A 51 -2.87 -4.70 1.56
C THR A 51 -2.62 -5.43 0.25
N TYR A 52 -3.60 -5.47 -0.65
CA TYR A 52 -3.48 -6.15 -1.94
C TYR A 52 -2.31 -5.65 -2.78
N TRP A 53 -2.13 -4.33 -2.88
CA TRP A 53 -1.04 -3.75 -3.66
C TRP A 53 0.33 -4.01 -3.06
N MET A 54 0.45 -4.01 -1.73
CA MET A 54 1.69 -4.45 -1.06
C MET A 54 1.97 -5.94 -1.30
N GLU A 55 0.95 -6.81 -1.22
CA GLU A 55 1.09 -8.25 -1.51
C GLU A 55 1.60 -8.50 -2.95
N LEU A 56 1.09 -7.74 -3.93
CA LEU A 56 1.56 -7.83 -5.31
C LEU A 56 3.04 -7.47 -5.45
N ILE A 57 3.50 -6.40 -4.81
CA ILE A 57 4.91 -6.01 -4.86
C ILE A 57 5.79 -7.03 -4.17
N LEU A 58 5.39 -7.52 -3.00
CA LEU A 58 6.13 -8.58 -2.31
C LEU A 58 6.29 -9.80 -3.22
N LYS A 59 5.21 -10.22 -3.89
CA LYS A 59 5.25 -11.31 -4.85
C LYS A 59 6.21 -11.02 -6.01
N TRP A 60 6.17 -9.84 -6.60
CA TRP A 60 7.04 -9.50 -7.73
C TRP A 60 8.52 -9.42 -7.32
N LEU A 61 8.82 -8.87 -6.15
CA LEU A 61 10.18 -8.83 -5.61
C LEU A 61 10.71 -10.24 -5.31
N ASP A 62 9.85 -11.10 -4.77
CA ASP A 62 10.20 -12.51 -4.52
C ASP A 62 10.48 -13.27 -5.82
N GLN A 63 9.63 -13.12 -6.84
CA GLN A 63 9.83 -13.71 -8.17
C GLN A 63 11.17 -13.26 -8.77
N ALA A 64 11.41 -11.94 -8.82
CA ALA A 64 12.64 -11.39 -9.36
C ALA A 64 13.87 -11.87 -8.58
N GLY A 65 13.75 -12.04 -7.25
CA GLY A 65 14.82 -12.51 -6.38
C GLY A 65 15.22 -13.96 -6.64
N HIS A 66 14.29 -14.76 -7.15
CA HIS A 66 14.52 -16.13 -7.60
C HIS A 66 14.89 -16.22 -9.10
N GLY A 67 15.08 -15.09 -9.78
CA GLY A 67 15.37 -15.04 -11.22
C GLY A 67 14.17 -15.36 -12.10
N GLU A 68 12.95 -15.34 -11.55
CA GLU A 68 11.71 -15.48 -12.29
C GLU A 68 11.20 -14.11 -12.73
N LYS A 69 10.80 -13.99 -13.99
CA LYS A 69 10.26 -12.72 -14.50
C LYS A 69 8.92 -12.40 -13.82
N PRO A 70 8.81 -11.27 -13.10
CA PRO A 70 7.54 -10.86 -12.50
C PRO A 70 6.49 -10.56 -13.57
N ASP A 71 5.23 -10.88 -13.27
CA ASP A 71 4.07 -10.54 -14.10
C ASP A 71 3.65 -9.08 -13.90
N VAL A 72 4.60 -8.14 -14.02
CA VAL A 72 4.35 -6.70 -13.94
C VAL A 72 3.92 -6.21 -15.32
N PRO A 73 2.78 -5.52 -15.46
CA PRO A 73 2.39 -4.92 -16.73
C PRO A 73 3.41 -3.88 -17.20
N GLU A 74 3.88 -4.00 -18.45
CA GLU A 74 4.95 -3.16 -19.01
C GLU A 74 4.62 -1.65 -19.01
N ASN A 75 3.35 -1.30 -19.17
CA ASN A 75 2.85 0.07 -19.12
C ASN A 75 2.02 0.38 -17.85
N GLY A 76 2.19 -0.43 -16.80
CA GLY A 76 1.29 -0.42 -15.66
C GLY A 76 -0.11 -0.92 -16.00
N PHE A 77 -1.02 -0.83 -15.03
CA PHE A 77 -2.44 -1.11 -15.26
C PHE A 77 -3.10 0.16 -15.79
N ASP A 78 -3.91 0.03 -16.85
CA ASP A 78 -4.83 1.11 -17.22
C ASP A 78 -5.89 1.31 -16.13
N ASP A 79 -6.52 2.49 -16.09
CA ASP A 79 -7.53 2.83 -15.08
C ASP A 79 -8.64 1.77 -15.00
N ALA A 80 -9.08 1.26 -16.14
CA ALA A 80 -10.14 0.26 -16.20
C ALA A 80 -9.70 -1.09 -15.61
N ALA A 81 -8.44 -1.49 -15.77
CA ALA A 81 -7.87 -2.69 -15.19
C ALA A 81 -7.65 -2.52 -13.69
N THR A 82 -7.11 -1.38 -13.26
CA THR A 82 -6.98 -1.00 -11.86
C THR A 82 -8.34 -1.04 -11.16
N ASP A 83 -9.36 -0.42 -11.75
CA ASP A 83 -10.73 -0.44 -11.23
C ASP A 83 -11.30 -1.87 -11.15
N ARG A 84 -11.07 -2.70 -12.17
CA ARG A 84 -11.51 -4.11 -12.15
C ARG A 84 -10.86 -4.89 -11.00
N LEU A 85 -9.55 -4.73 -10.81
CA LEU A 85 -8.80 -5.40 -9.73
C LEU A 85 -9.28 -4.92 -8.36
N ASN A 86 -9.41 -3.61 -8.18
CA ASN A 86 -9.88 -3.00 -6.94
C ASN A 86 -11.31 -3.47 -6.60
N ASN A 87 -12.21 -3.50 -7.59
CA ASN A 87 -13.57 -3.99 -7.41
C ASN A 87 -13.63 -5.49 -7.10
N ALA A 88 -12.80 -6.30 -7.75
CA ALA A 88 -12.71 -7.73 -7.46
C ALA A 88 -12.21 -7.99 -6.04
N ARG A 89 -11.19 -7.23 -5.60
CA ARG A 89 -10.67 -7.31 -4.22
C ARG A 89 -11.71 -6.86 -3.21
N ALA A 90 -12.37 -5.72 -3.44
CA ALA A 90 -13.44 -5.23 -2.58
C ALA A 90 -14.60 -6.24 -2.46
N ALA A 91 -14.95 -6.93 -3.56
CA ALA A 91 -15.95 -7.99 -3.53
C ALA A 91 -15.49 -9.22 -2.72
N ALA A 92 -14.22 -9.62 -2.85
CA ALA A 92 -13.65 -10.75 -2.11
C ALA A 92 -13.54 -10.48 -0.60
N ASP A 93 -13.24 -9.24 -0.21
CA ASP A 93 -13.04 -8.85 1.19
C ASP A 93 -14.32 -8.34 1.88
N LYS A 94 -15.43 -8.22 1.14
CA LYS A 94 -16.70 -7.66 1.63
C LYS A 94 -17.17 -8.32 2.92
N ASP A 95 -17.22 -9.65 2.95
CA ASP A 95 -17.73 -10.44 4.07
C ASP A 95 -16.66 -10.78 5.11
N ARG A 96 -15.40 -10.36 4.88
CA ARG A 96 -14.31 -10.64 5.81
C ARG A 96 -14.41 -9.77 7.06
N PRO A 97 -14.14 -10.33 8.26
CA PRO A 97 -14.11 -9.56 9.49
C PRO A 97 -13.05 -8.46 9.47
N LEU A 98 -13.40 -7.29 10.04
CA LEU A 98 -12.46 -6.16 10.17
C LEU A 98 -11.13 -6.57 10.83
N ALA A 99 -11.18 -7.43 11.84
CA ALA A 99 -10.00 -7.89 12.56
C ALA A 99 -9.02 -8.66 11.66
N GLU A 100 -9.54 -9.47 10.72
CA GLU A 100 -8.69 -10.18 9.75
C GLU A 100 -8.04 -9.21 8.76
N ILE A 101 -8.82 -8.25 8.23
CA ILE A 101 -8.29 -7.23 7.31
C ILE A 101 -7.19 -6.39 7.99
N ARG A 102 -7.39 -6.00 9.25
CA ARG A 102 -6.37 -5.27 10.03
C ARG A 102 -5.11 -6.13 10.24
N ALA A 103 -5.27 -7.40 10.61
CA ALA A 103 -4.14 -8.30 10.82
C ALA A 103 -3.35 -8.57 9.53
N ASP A 104 -4.04 -8.67 8.39
CA ASP A 104 -3.41 -8.81 7.09
C ASP A 104 -2.63 -7.57 6.69
N PHE A 105 -3.21 -6.39 6.88
CA PHE A 105 -2.52 -5.13 6.64
C PHE A 105 -1.26 -5.00 7.49
N ASP A 106 -1.37 -5.22 8.80
CA ASP A 106 -0.24 -5.10 9.74
C ASP A 106 0.88 -6.08 9.37
N ARG A 107 0.54 -7.33 9.06
CA ARG A 107 1.51 -8.37 8.65
C ARG A 107 2.19 -8.02 7.34
N THR A 108 1.42 -7.63 6.33
CA THR A 108 1.93 -7.31 4.99
C THR A 108 2.85 -6.08 5.04
N TYR A 109 2.48 -5.09 5.83
CA TYR A 109 3.33 -3.92 6.04
C TYR A 109 4.66 -4.27 6.73
N GLN A 110 4.66 -5.16 7.72
CA GLN A 110 5.91 -5.64 8.32
C GLN A 110 6.78 -6.39 7.29
N GLN A 111 6.19 -7.23 6.45
CA GLN A 111 6.92 -7.91 5.37
C GLN A 111 7.55 -6.91 4.38
N MET A 112 6.85 -5.81 4.06
CA MET A 112 7.42 -4.72 3.25
C MET A 112 8.63 -4.06 3.91
N ILE A 113 8.57 -3.80 5.22
CA ILE A 113 9.71 -3.24 5.97
C ILE A 113 10.89 -4.21 5.97
N GLU A 114 10.66 -5.49 6.28
CA GLU A 114 11.68 -6.53 6.28
C GLU A 114 12.34 -6.69 4.91
N MET A 115 11.54 -6.66 3.83
CA MET A 115 12.03 -6.70 2.45
C MET A 115 12.95 -5.51 2.15
N VAL A 116 12.53 -4.28 2.44
CA VAL A 116 13.37 -3.09 2.20
C VAL A 116 14.64 -3.14 3.06
N GLU A 117 14.55 -3.61 4.30
CA GLU A 117 15.71 -3.79 5.18
C GLU A 117 16.72 -4.82 4.65
N ALA A 118 16.25 -5.88 3.99
CA ALA A 118 17.11 -6.90 3.39
C ALA A 118 17.79 -6.45 2.09
N LEU A 119 17.16 -5.60 1.29
CA LEU A 119 17.70 -5.14 0.01
C LEU A 119 18.83 -4.11 0.16
N SER A 120 19.82 -4.13 -0.74
CA SER A 120 20.88 -3.11 -0.76
C SER A 120 20.38 -1.80 -1.36
N GLU A 121 21.09 -0.69 -1.13
CA GLU A 121 20.82 0.61 -1.78
C GLU A 121 20.75 0.46 -3.30
N ALA A 122 21.70 -0.27 -3.89
CA ALA A 122 21.78 -0.49 -5.33
C ALA A 122 20.60 -1.32 -5.85
N ALA A 123 20.16 -2.34 -5.09
CA ALA A 123 19.00 -3.15 -5.46
C ALA A 123 17.69 -2.34 -5.40
N LEU A 124 17.62 -1.29 -4.57
CA LEU A 124 16.44 -0.43 -4.48
C LEU A 124 16.44 0.67 -5.54
N PHE A 125 17.59 1.28 -5.86
CA PHE A 125 17.62 2.54 -6.61
C PHE A 125 18.53 2.55 -7.85
N ALA A 126 19.47 1.62 -8.00
CA ALA A 126 20.45 1.66 -9.09
C ALA A 126 20.15 0.69 -10.24
N HIS A 127 19.45 -0.41 -9.97
CA HIS A 127 19.21 -1.47 -10.96
C HIS A 127 17.72 -1.80 -11.07
N ASP A 128 17.31 -2.12 -12.29
CA ASP A 128 16.00 -2.69 -12.63
C ASP A 128 15.97 -4.23 -12.51
N TRP A 129 16.98 -4.78 -11.83
CA TRP A 129 17.21 -6.20 -11.63
C TRP A 129 17.37 -6.95 -12.96
N ASP A 130 18.32 -6.52 -13.79
CA ASP A 130 18.61 -7.12 -15.11
C ASP A 130 17.38 -7.14 -16.03
N GLY A 131 16.57 -6.08 -15.98
CA GLY A 131 15.34 -5.94 -16.77
C GLY A 131 14.15 -6.75 -16.26
N MET A 132 14.19 -7.26 -15.02
CA MET A 132 13.02 -7.88 -14.38
C MET A 132 11.94 -6.84 -14.04
N PHE A 133 12.34 -5.58 -13.86
CA PHE A 133 11.44 -4.44 -13.74
C PHE A 133 11.72 -3.42 -14.86
N SER A 134 10.77 -2.52 -15.13
CA SER A 134 10.96 -1.39 -16.05
C SER A 134 11.69 -0.21 -15.38
N MET A 135 11.81 -0.23 -14.06
CA MET A 135 12.49 0.78 -13.24
C MET A 135 12.99 0.16 -11.93
N PRO A 136 13.89 0.81 -11.18
CA PRO A 136 14.31 0.33 -9.87
C PRO A 136 13.11 0.13 -8.91
N PRO A 137 13.16 -0.86 -8.01
CA PRO A 137 12.05 -1.14 -7.08
C PRO A 137 11.68 -0.04 -6.08
N GLY A 138 12.62 0.81 -5.70
CA GLY A 138 12.43 1.82 -4.65
C GLY A 138 11.22 2.74 -4.90
N PRO A 139 11.11 3.37 -6.08
CA PRO A 139 9.93 4.12 -6.50
C PRO A 139 8.62 3.29 -6.46
N LEU A 140 8.62 2.05 -6.95
CA LEU A 140 7.45 1.19 -6.93
C LEU A 140 6.98 0.90 -5.48
N ILE A 141 7.93 0.66 -4.58
CA ILE A 141 7.68 0.46 -3.15
C ILE A 141 7.10 1.74 -2.52
N ALA A 142 7.64 2.91 -2.86
CA ALA A 142 7.14 4.20 -2.39
C ALA A 142 5.68 4.44 -2.80
N GLU A 143 5.39 4.29 -4.09
CA GLU A 143 4.07 4.48 -4.70
C GLU A 143 2.98 3.59 -4.07
N ASN A 144 3.35 2.42 -3.56
CA ASN A 144 2.42 1.43 -3.01
C ASN A 144 2.50 1.30 -1.48
N THR A 145 3.28 2.14 -0.82
CA THR A 145 3.31 2.26 0.64
C THR A 145 2.99 3.67 1.08
N TYR A 146 4.00 4.48 1.43
CA TYR A 146 3.77 5.77 2.09
C TYR A 146 3.02 6.77 1.21
N GLU A 147 3.23 6.76 -0.11
CA GLU A 147 2.50 7.66 -1.02
C GLU A 147 1.04 7.23 -1.15
N HIS A 148 0.80 5.92 -1.27
CA HIS A 148 -0.53 5.34 -1.30
C HIS A 148 -1.31 5.59 0.00
N PHE A 149 -0.65 5.42 1.15
CA PHE A 149 -1.25 5.70 2.45
C PHE A 149 -1.68 7.16 2.54
N TYR A 150 -0.83 8.06 2.08
CA TYR A 150 -1.12 9.49 2.07
C TYR A 150 -2.32 9.83 1.16
N GLU A 151 -2.42 9.21 -0.01
CA GLU A 151 -3.56 9.39 -0.92
C GLU A 151 -4.89 9.04 -0.23
N HIS A 152 -4.96 7.86 0.41
CA HIS A 152 -6.20 7.37 1.00
C HIS A 152 -6.55 7.98 2.36
N ILE A 153 -5.55 8.44 3.11
CA ILE A 153 -5.81 9.03 4.44
C ILE A 153 -6.45 10.41 4.36
N VAL A 154 -6.22 11.16 3.28
CA VAL A 154 -6.74 12.53 3.11
C VAL A 154 -8.28 12.54 3.09
N PRO A 155 -8.97 11.77 2.22
CA PRO A 155 -10.44 11.70 2.25
C PRO A 155 -10.98 11.14 3.57
N LEU A 156 -10.31 10.16 4.18
CA LEU A 156 -10.74 9.59 5.46
C LEU A 156 -10.75 10.64 6.58
N ARG A 157 -9.70 11.46 6.66
CA ARG A 157 -9.62 12.52 7.67
C ARG A 157 -10.64 13.63 7.45
N GLN A 158 -10.97 13.93 6.19
CA GLN A 158 -12.04 14.87 5.87
C GLN A 158 -13.37 14.36 6.43
N TRP A 159 -13.72 13.10 6.16
CA TRP A 159 -14.91 12.48 6.71
C TRP A 159 -14.93 12.44 8.24
N ILE A 160 -13.82 12.06 8.89
CA ILE A 160 -13.73 12.08 10.37
C ILE A 160 -14.01 13.49 10.92
N ALA A 161 -13.49 14.53 10.26
CA ALA A 161 -13.70 15.90 10.67
C ALA A 161 -15.16 16.37 10.45
N GLU A 162 -15.89 15.80 9.50
CA GLU A 162 -17.32 16.05 9.29
C GLU A 162 -18.17 15.36 10.37
N GLN A 163 -17.89 14.09 10.67
CA GLN A 163 -18.61 13.31 11.70
C GLN A 163 -18.51 13.92 13.10
N ARG A 164 -17.44 14.65 13.41
CA ARG A 164 -17.24 15.32 14.71
C ARG A 164 -17.95 16.67 14.83
N ARG A 165 -18.45 17.23 13.72
CA ARG A 165 -19.18 18.51 13.70
C ARG A 165 -20.69 18.32 13.74
N ALA A 166 -21.17 17.13 13.40
CA ALA A 166 -22.56 16.71 13.50
C ALA A 166 -22.92 16.38 14.96
#